data_AF-A0A815W0G0-F1
#
_entry.id   AF-A0A815W0G0-F1
#
_cell.length_a   1.000
_cell.length_b   1.000
_cell.length_c   1.000
_cell.angle_alpha   90.00
_cell.angle_beta   90.00
_cell.angle_gamma   90.00
#
_symmetry.space_group_name_H-M   'P 1'
#
loop_
_entity.id
_entity.type
_entity.pdbx_description
1 polymer ?
#
loop_
_entity_poly.entity_id
_entity_poly.type
_entity_poly.pdbx_seq_one_letter_code
_entity_poly.pdbx_strand_id
1 'polypeptide(L)'
;MNAVGDVCTQNPDDKRVLKTKSIYIFLGIIALFTVVTIALAAATLAVVIRRVKSSTNAECNHGMLVCSIHIDHMMNHLKELQKIADTSNNNRAIHTQGFNRTLDYITNYLTKNTNLKVQTQFFPFDSFTLNSDPTLRSYINGEEVNLIYGLTQDFTFMQYSGSADFSDPVRLTSIPNVGCDESDWQAATPSPENSVVLVKRGICAFTDKSLLAAKYRVAGLLIYNDGATCDRNPPLAAPVHQDASFPALFLSFQAGTNLVNAAQDSTTNAGVRIYISTTKVPLPVGNICAHTVTGDATQTIVIGSHSDGVPAGPGINDNGSGSAMNLVLATNLARLFQTSNYASYKYRVKFCWWGAEEVGLVGSEYHVEQAKISTVEGERISDYLVNLNYDMLGSPNFQLGIYDGNTADLSMTPPKAIPGSIRLTELFRDWFISENLPFNMSEFSGRSDYGPFLATGIVASGLDAGADGTKTKDERDYYDQMLGQGKGGIAGAIHDPCYHQACDSLANINPLAYEKLTQGAAYVLEYLGRHSDLRSYLYPQAQIRQLEKLSPYKSIPKYNAQREFFKKTDL
;
A
#
# COMPACT_ATOMS: atom_id res chain seq x y z
N MET A 1 13.06 -27.11 61.40
CA MET A 1 13.26 -28.32 62.23
C MET A 1 13.80 -29.38 61.29
N ASN A 2 15.12 -29.53 61.20
CA ASN A 2 16.00 -30.35 62.07
C ASN A 2 15.89 -31.84 61.73
N ALA A 3 16.96 -32.65 61.66
CA ALA A 3 18.41 -32.47 61.46
C ALA A 3 19.04 -33.89 61.54
N VAL A 4 20.36 -34.03 61.27
CA VAL A 4 21.21 -35.21 61.60
C VAL A 4 20.88 -36.47 60.76
N GLY A 5 21.77 -37.37 60.31
CA GLY A 5 23.24 -37.55 60.39
C GLY A 5 23.62 -38.79 59.53
N ASP A 6 24.86 -39.33 59.51
CA ASP A 6 26.11 -38.85 60.09
C ASP A 6 27.36 -39.51 59.45
N VAL A 7 28.50 -38.80 59.58
CA VAL A 7 29.91 -39.23 59.75
C VAL A 7 30.30 -40.71 59.53
N CYS A 8 31.36 -40.93 58.72
CA CYS A 8 32.41 -41.90 59.06
C CYS A 8 33.77 -41.57 58.40
N THR A 9 34.82 -41.44 59.20
CA THR A 9 36.21 -41.15 58.80
C THR A 9 37.06 -42.41 58.66
N GLN A 10 38.10 -42.41 57.81
CA GLN A 10 39.42 -42.97 58.18
C GLN A 10 40.55 -42.47 57.26
N ASN A 11 41.74 -42.32 57.84
CA ASN A 11 43.04 -42.01 57.23
C ASN A 11 44.00 -43.15 57.66
N PRO A 12 45.05 -43.53 56.89
CA PRO A 12 46.38 -42.97 57.20
C PRO A 12 47.39 -42.85 56.03
N ASP A 13 48.32 -41.90 56.20
CA ASP A 13 49.77 -41.89 55.88
C ASP A 13 50.38 -42.71 54.71
N ASP A 14 51.18 -42.05 53.86
CA ASP A 14 52.66 -42.14 53.97
C ASP A 14 53.41 -40.97 53.28
N LYS A 15 54.73 -40.91 53.52
CA LYS A 15 55.65 -39.77 53.35
C LYS A 15 56.21 -39.60 51.92
N ARG A 16 56.61 -38.36 51.55
CA ARG A 16 58.02 -37.95 51.22
C ARG A 16 58.15 -36.62 50.43
N VAL A 17 58.47 -35.54 51.16
CA VAL A 17 59.68 -34.70 51.03
C VAL A 17 60.39 -34.55 49.65
N LEU A 18 60.54 -33.27 49.22
CA LEU A 18 61.53 -32.66 48.29
C LEU A 18 61.52 -32.96 46.78
N LYS A 19 61.19 -31.92 45.98
CA LYS A 19 62.20 -31.13 45.21
C LYS A 19 61.60 -29.87 44.55
N THR A 20 61.66 -28.74 45.26
CA THR A 20 61.42 -27.40 44.71
C THR A 20 62.59 -26.96 43.82
N LYS A 21 62.45 -27.09 42.50
CA LYS A 21 63.21 -26.28 41.50
C LYS A 21 62.66 -26.25 40.07
N SER A 22 61.80 -27.19 39.65
CA SER A 22 61.26 -27.23 38.28
C SER A 22 60.01 -26.37 38.04
N ILE A 23 59.35 -25.86 39.09
CA ILE A 23 58.08 -25.13 38.98
C ILE A 23 58.26 -23.72 38.39
N TYR A 24 59.37 -23.04 38.70
CA TYR A 24 59.59 -21.64 38.28
C TYR A 24 59.88 -21.48 36.78
N ILE A 25 60.48 -22.48 36.13
CA ILE A 25 60.72 -22.45 34.67
C ILE A 25 59.41 -22.68 33.91
N PHE A 26 58.55 -23.58 34.40
CA PHE A 26 57.26 -23.85 33.78
C PHE A 26 56.29 -22.65 33.91
N LEU A 27 56.25 -22.00 35.08
CA LEU A 27 55.48 -20.77 35.29
C LEU A 27 55.99 -19.61 34.43
N GLY A 28 57.30 -19.45 34.25
CA GLY A 28 57.88 -18.41 33.39
C GLY A 28 57.49 -18.56 31.92
N ILE A 29 57.49 -19.79 31.39
CA ILE A 29 57.09 -20.08 30.01
C ILE A 29 55.58 -19.87 29.82
N ILE A 30 54.75 -20.32 30.77
CA ILE A 30 53.30 -20.09 30.73
C ILE A 30 52.98 -18.59 30.78
N ALA A 31 53.64 -17.82 31.64
CA ALA A 31 53.47 -16.37 31.73
C ALA A 31 53.88 -15.65 30.43
N LEU A 32 54.97 -16.07 29.79
CA LEU A 32 55.38 -15.48 28.52
C LEU A 32 54.39 -15.82 27.40
N PHE A 33 53.86 -17.05 27.36
CA PHE A 33 52.82 -17.45 26.40
C PHE A 33 51.48 -16.74 26.64
N THR A 34 51.06 -16.48 27.88
CA THR A 34 49.86 -15.68 28.15
C THR A 34 50.05 -14.21 27.81
N VAL A 35 51.20 -13.60 28.11
CA VAL A 35 51.47 -12.21 27.70
C VAL A 35 51.50 -12.08 26.17
N VAL A 36 52.13 -13.02 25.46
CA VAL A 36 52.15 -13.02 23.98
C VAL A 36 50.76 -13.28 23.39
N THR A 37 49.97 -14.23 23.92
CA THR A 37 48.61 -14.47 23.41
C THR A 37 47.65 -13.33 23.75
N ILE A 38 47.77 -12.67 24.90
CA ILE A 38 47.00 -11.46 25.24
C ILE A 38 47.42 -10.29 24.33
N ALA A 39 48.71 -10.12 24.04
CA ALA A 39 49.19 -9.08 23.12
C ALA A 39 48.71 -9.33 21.68
N LEU A 40 48.76 -10.57 21.18
CA LEU A 40 48.18 -10.92 19.87
C LEU A 40 46.65 -10.78 19.87
N ALA A 41 45.96 -11.19 20.93
CA ALA A 41 44.51 -11.02 21.04
C ALA A 41 44.11 -9.53 21.06
N ALA A 42 44.85 -8.69 21.80
CA ALA A 42 44.64 -7.24 21.83
C ALA A 42 44.97 -6.58 20.48
N ALA A 43 46.04 -7.00 19.80
CA ALA A 43 46.36 -6.52 18.45
C ALA A 43 45.31 -6.96 17.42
N THR A 44 44.84 -8.21 17.49
CA THR A 44 43.77 -8.74 16.63
C THR A 44 42.46 -8.02 16.92
N LEU A 45 42.11 -7.79 18.19
CA LEU A 45 40.94 -7.01 18.59
C LEU A 45 41.07 -5.54 18.17
N ALA A 46 42.25 -4.93 18.19
CA ALA A 46 42.47 -3.57 17.69
C ALA A 46 42.35 -3.49 16.14
N VAL A 47 42.78 -4.53 15.41
CA VAL A 47 42.59 -4.65 13.95
C VAL A 47 41.11 -4.92 13.62
N VAL A 48 40.42 -5.74 14.42
CA VAL A 48 38.97 -5.98 14.29
C VAL A 48 38.20 -4.72 14.63
N ILE A 49 38.50 -4.00 15.71
CA ILE A 49 37.88 -2.70 16.05
C ILE A 49 38.18 -1.65 14.98
N ARG A 50 39.36 -1.64 14.36
CA ARG A 50 39.64 -0.79 13.19
C ARG A 50 38.82 -1.19 11.96
N ARG A 51 38.67 -2.48 11.67
CA ARG A 51 37.82 -2.97 10.56
C ARG A 51 36.33 -2.70 10.82
N VAL A 52 35.87 -2.86 12.06
CA VAL A 52 34.50 -2.56 12.48
C VAL A 52 34.24 -1.06 12.44
N LYS A 53 35.15 -0.20 12.94
CA LYS A 53 35.04 1.26 12.73
C LYS A 53 35.11 1.68 11.26
N SER A 54 35.79 0.90 10.42
CA SER A 54 35.83 1.07 8.96
C SER A 54 34.58 0.53 8.25
N SER A 55 33.75 -0.28 8.91
CA SER A 55 32.52 -0.84 8.33
C SER A 55 31.23 -0.24 8.92
N THR A 56 31.29 0.36 10.13
CA THR A 56 30.17 1.10 10.72
C THR A 56 30.10 2.55 10.26
N ASN A 57 31.14 3.04 9.58
CA ASN A 57 31.13 4.27 8.80
C ASN A 57 31.65 3.95 7.39
N ALA A 58 30.86 3.22 6.60
CA ALA A 58 30.89 3.46 5.17
C ALA A 58 30.41 4.91 5.00
N GLU A 59 31.34 5.86 4.78
CA GLU A 59 30.98 7.23 4.44
C GLU A 59 30.08 7.17 3.22
N CYS A 60 28.78 7.43 3.41
CA CYS A 60 27.82 7.44 2.32
C CYS A 60 28.35 8.44 1.29
N ASN A 61 28.76 7.94 0.12
CA ASN A 61 29.53 8.72 -0.82
C ASN A 61 28.76 10.01 -1.14
N HIS A 62 29.31 11.16 -0.77
CA HIS A 62 28.57 12.42 -0.49
C HIS A 62 27.91 13.07 -1.73
N GLY A 63 27.75 12.32 -2.82
CA GLY A 63 27.00 12.65 -4.02
C GLY A 63 26.21 11.46 -4.57
N MET A 64 25.50 10.69 -3.74
CA MET A 64 24.43 9.78 -4.18
C MET A 64 23.08 10.23 -3.59
N LEU A 65 21.97 10.04 -4.31
CA LEU A 65 20.64 10.47 -3.86
C LEU A 65 20.26 9.87 -2.50
N VAL A 66 20.58 8.59 -2.27
CA VAL A 66 20.31 7.89 -1.00
C VAL A 66 20.97 8.56 0.22
N CYS A 67 22.15 9.17 0.04
CA CYS A 67 22.88 9.86 1.11
C CYS A 67 22.23 11.19 1.54
N SER A 68 21.29 11.72 0.75
CA SER A 68 20.54 12.94 1.06
C SER A 68 19.25 12.69 1.86
N ILE A 69 18.89 11.42 2.05
CA ILE A 69 17.67 11.00 2.74
C ILE A 69 17.93 10.97 4.24
N HIS A 70 17.19 11.82 4.96
CA HIS A 70 17.24 11.94 6.40
C HIS A 70 15.83 12.01 6.96
N ILE A 71 15.54 11.23 8.00
CA ILE A 71 14.21 11.16 8.64
C ILE A 71 13.62 12.53 8.98
N ASP A 72 14.43 13.48 9.46
CA ASP A 72 13.96 14.83 9.82
C ASP A 72 13.33 15.60 8.65
N HIS A 73 13.84 15.44 7.42
CA HIS A 73 13.27 16.09 6.24
C HIS A 73 11.85 15.58 5.97
N MET A 74 11.68 14.26 6.02
CA MET A 74 10.40 13.60 5.78
C MET A 74 9.39 13.90 6.89
N MET A 75 9.81 13.79 8.15
CA MET A 75 8.97 14.12 9.31
C MET A 75 8.56 15.60 9.34
N ASN A 76 9.36 16.53 8.80
CA ASN A 76 8.96 17.93 8.69
C ASN A 76 7.86 18.15 7.65
N HIS A 77 7.88 17.41 6.54
CA HIS A 77 6.77 17.42 5.58
C HIS A 77 5.49 16.79 6.18
N LEU A 78 5.61 15.67 6.89
CA LEU A 78 4.46 15.07 7.59
C LEU A 78 3.85 15.99 8.66
N LYS A 79 4.66 16.79 9.38
CA LYS A 79 4.15 17.79 10.33
C LYS A 79 3.28 18.86 9.67
N GLU A 80 3.65 19.30 8.46
CA GLU A 80 2.82 20.26 7.71
C GLU A 80 1.56 19.59 7.15
N LEU A 81 1.62 18.32 6.71
CA LEU A 81 0.41 17.56 6.30
C LEU A 81 -0.56 17.33 7.47
N GLN A 82 -0.06 16.95 8.66
CA GLN A 82 -0.86 16.86 9.90
C GLN A 82 -1.52 18.19 10.21
N LYS A 83 -0.76 19.29 10.24
CA LYS A 83 -1.29 20.63 10.48
C LYS A 83 -2.33 21.06 9.44
N ILE A 84 -2.17 20.67 8.17
CA ILE A 84 -3.17 20.88 7.13
C ILE A 84 -4.45 20.11 7.46
N ALA A 85 -4.36 18.85 7.89
CA ALA A 85 -5.51 18.06 8.32
C ALA A 85 -6.19 18.68 9.56
N ASP A 86 -5.44 18.94 10.63
CA ASP A 86 -5.92 19.50 11.90
C ASP A 86 -6.71 20.80 11.68
N THR A 87 -6.19 21.69 10.82
CA THR A 87 -6.83 22.98 10.48
C THR A 87 -7.93 22.88 9.42
N SER A 88 -8.28 21.66 8.99
CA SER A 88 -9.28 21.33 7.97
C SER A 88 -10.23 20.20 8.43
N ASN A 89 -10.62 20.21 9.70
CA ASN A 89 -11.48 19.20 10.35
C ASN A 89 -10.86 17.79 10.46
N ASN A 90 -9.55 17.71 10.75
CA ASN A 90 -8.78 16.48 10.88
C ASN A 90 -8.83 15.59 9.62
N ASN A 91 -8.84 16.19 8.42
CA ASN A 91 -9.06 15.44 7.19
C ASN A 91 -8.32 16.00 5.96
N ARG A 92 -7.97 15.11 5.02
CA ARG A 92 -7.35 15.44 3.73
C ARG A 92 -7.97 14.70 2.53
N ALA A 93 -9.19 14.19 2.67
CA ALA A 93 -9.92 13.52 1.59
C ALA A 93 -10.33 14.48 0.47
N ILE A 94 -10.54 13.94 -0.73
CA ILE A 94 -10.98 14.73 -1.89
C ILE A 94 -12.22 15.59 -1.59
N HIS A 95 -12.31 16.72 -2.29
CA HIS A 95 -13.32 17.78 -2.08
C HIS A 95 -13.31 18.44 -0.69
N THR A 96 -12.44 18.05 0.25
CA THR A 96 -12.23 18.79 1.50
C THR A 96 -11.25 19.95 1.35
N GLN A 97 -11.27 20.88 2.32
CA GLN A 97 -10.29 21.94 2.41
C GLN A 97 -8.86 21.41 2.64
N GLY A 98 -8.69 20.28 3.33
CA GLY A 98 -7.38 19.71 3.63
C GLY A 98 -6.70 19.10 2.40
N PHE A 99 -7.47 18.51 1.49
CA PHE A 99 -6.96 18.05 0.19
C PHE A 99 -6.45 19.22 -0.65
N ASN A 100 -7.28 20.26 -0.85
CA ASN A 100 -6.88 21.44 -1.63
C ASN A 100 -5.63 22.11 -1.04
N ARG A 101 -5.56 22.26 0.29
CA ARG A 101 -4.36 22.77 0.98
C ARG A 101 -3.13 21.84 0.85
N THR A 102 -3.33 20.53 0.73
CA THR A 102 -2.24 19.57 0.44
C THR A 102 -1.67 19.81 -0.96
N LEU A 103 -2.52 19.95 -1.98
CA LEU A 103 -2.10 20.26 -3.35
C LEU A 103 -1.38 21.62 -3.43
N ASP A 104 -1.92 22.64 -2.76
CA ASP A 104 -1.28 23.96 -2.62
C ASP A 104 0.10 23.85 -1.97
N TYR A 105 0.23 23.10 -0.88
CA TYR A 105 1.48 22.91 -0.16
C TYR A 105 2.57 22.28 -1.05
N ILE A 106 2.25 21.16 -1.71
CA ILE A 106 3.16 20.45 -2.61
C ILE A 106 3.59 21.37 -3.77
N THR A 107 2.62 22.01 -4.44
CA THR A 107 2.85 22.89 -5.59
C THR A 107 3.74 24.08 -5.22
N ASN A 108 3.42 24.77 -4.11
CA ASN A 108 4.17 25.92 -3.64
C ASN A 108 5.58 25.54 -3.16
N TYR A 109 5.72 24.39 -2.47
CA TYR A 109 7.03 23.93 -2.00
C TYR A 109 7.95 23.58 -3.18
N LEU A 110 7.46 22.83 -4.17
CA LEU A 110 8.23 22.47 -5.37
C LEU A 110 8.63 23.72 -6.17
N THR A 111 7.69 24.63 -6.41
CA THR A 111 7.93 25.87 -7.17
C THR A 111 8.94 26.80 -6.47
N LYS A 112 8.95 26.83 -5.13
CA LYS A 112 9.86 27.66 -4.34
C LYS A 112 11.26 27.06 -4.17
N ASN A 113 11.38 25.73 -4.08
CA ASN A 113 12.62 25.06 -3.67
C ASN A 113 13.32 24.29 -4.80
N THR A 114 12.74 24.22 -5.99
CA THR A 114 13.27 23.44 -7.12
C THR A 114 13.17 24.21 -8.44
N ASN A 115 13.84 23.71 -9.48
CA ASN A 115 13.69 24.16 -10.86
C ASN A 115 12.79 23.22 -11.70
N LEU A 116 12.09 22.26 -11.05
CA LEU A 116 11.24 21.28 -11.73
C LEU A 116 10.07 21.95 -12.44
N LYS A 117 9.58 21.33 -13.53
CA LYS A 117 8.37 21.78 -14.23
C LYS A 117 7.16 21.18 -13.55
N VAL A 118 6.56 21.97 -12.64
CA VAL A 118 5.32 21.61 -11.93
C VAL A 118 4.11 21.86 -12.84
N GLN A 119 3.19 20.91 -12.85
CA GLN A 119 1.93 20.94 -13.59
C GLN A 119 0.81 20.38 -12.69
N THR A 120 -0.37 20.97 -12.77
CA THR A 120 -1.58 20.47 -12.13
C THR A 120 -2.51 19.92 -13.21
N GLN A 121 -3.00 18.71 -13.01
CA GLN A 121 -3.97 18.06 -13.90
C GLN A 121 -5.27 17.89 -13.13
N PHE A 122 -6.27 18.72 -13.45
CA PHE A 122 -7.61 18.59 -12.89
C PHE A 122 -8.47 17.62 -13.72
N PHE A 123 -9.30 16.85 -13.04
CA PHE A 123 -10.31 15.97 -13.62
C PHE A 123 -11.63 16.09 -12.83
N PRO A 124 -12.80 15.91 -13.45
CA PRO A 124 -14.06 15.91 -12.73
C PRO A 124 -14.21 14.61 -11.92
N PHE A 125 -14.69 14.73 -10.69
CA PHE A 125 -15.15 13.62 -9.88
C PHE A 125 -16.39 14.04 -9.10
N ASP A 126 -17.40 13.19 -9.01
CA ASP A 126 -18.65 13.53 -8.33
C ASP A 126 -18.46 13.58 -6.81
N SER A 127 -18.71 14.74 -6.21
CA SER A 127 -18.87 14.84 -4.75
C SER A 127 -20.06 14.02 -4.31
N PHE A 128 -20.00 13.41 -3.14
CA PHE A 128 -21.13 12.65 -2.59
C PHE A 128 -21.64 13.28 -1.30
N THR A 129 -22.95 13.47 -1.20
CA THR A 129 -23.63 13.82 0.05
C THR A 129 -24.88 12.97 0.19
N LEU A 130 -25.01 12.31 1.35
CA LEU A 130 -26.26 11.69 1.77
C LEU A 130 -27.14 12.78 2.39
N ASN A 131 -28.32 13.03 1.82
CA ASN A 131 -29.20 14.12 2.25
C ASN A 131 -30.04 13.76 3.49
N SER A 132 -30.26 12.47 3.72
CA SER A 132 -31.00 11.91 4.86
C SER A 132 -30.64 10.43 5.03
N ASP A 133 -30.79 9.89 6.24
CA ASP A 133 -30.65 8.45 6.47
C ASP A 133 -31.53 7.64 5.50
N PRO A 134 -31.00 6.58 4.87
CA PRO A 134 -31.76 5.74 3.94
C PRO A 134 -32.74 4.85 4.71
N THR A 135 -33.79 4.39 4.03
CA THR A 135 -34.65 3.31 4.53
C THR A 135 -34.61 2.12 3.59
N LEU A 136 -34.57 0.92 4.16
CA LEU A 136 -34.64 -0.35 3.45
C LEU A 136 -35.68 -1.21 4.16
N ARG A 137 -36.62 -1.76 3.39
CA ARG A 137 -37.63 -2.70 3.88
C ARG A 137 -37.64 -3.94 3.02
N SER A 138 -37.65 -5.11 3.64
CA SER A 138 -37.92 -6.36 2.94
C SER A 138 -39.42 -6.54 2.76
N TYR A 139 -39.83 -7.08 1.63
CA TYR A 139 -41.20 -7.52 1.37
C TYR A 139 -41.17 -8.99 0.96
N ILE A 140 -41.70 -9.87 1.82
CA ILE A 140 -41.71 -11.32 1.59
C ILE A 140 -43.13 -11.82 1.81
N ASN A 141 -43.78 -12.32 0.76
CA ASN A 141 -45.13 -12.91 0.83
C ASN A 141 -46.23 -12.00 1.42
N GLY A 142 -46.06 -10.68 1.33
CA GLY A 142 -47.00 -9.70 1.89
C GLY A 142 -46.63 -9.16 3.27
N GLU A 143 -45.62 -9.75 3.93
CA GLU A 143 -45.05 -9.22 5.17
C GLU A 143 -43.95 -8.18 4.83
N GLU A 144 -44.01 -7.02 5.50
CA GLU A 144 -43.01 -5.96 5.36
C GLU A 144 -42.24 -5.78 6.67
N VAL A 145 -40.90 -5.87 6.60
CA VAL A 145 -40.01 -5.69 7.76
C VAL A 145 -39.06 -4.54 7.47
N ASN A 146 -38.96 -3.59 8.40
CA ASN A 146 -37.96 -2.52 8.35
C ASN A 146 -36.61 -3.07 8.78
N LEU A 147 -35.57 -2.88 7.96
CA LEU A 147 -34.19 -3.14 8.34
C LEU A 147 -33.64 -1.91 9.08
N ILE A 148 -32.75 -2.12 10.05
CA ILE A 148 -32.18 -1.04 10.87
C ILE A 148 -30.92 -0.48 10.19
N TYR A 149 -30.91 0.84 9.99
CA TYR A 149 -29.77 1.57 9.44
C TYR A 149 -28.65 1.76 10.49
N GLY A 150 -27.41 1.47 10.11
CA GLY A 150 -26.21 1.71 10.89
C GLY A 150 -25.08 0.70 10.63
N LEU A 151 -23.83 1.13 10.83
CA LEU A 151 -22.63 0.30 10.62
C LEU A 151 -22.51 -0.92 11.56
N THR A 152 -23.36 -1.02 12.58
CA THR A 152 -23.45 -2.16 13.50
C THR A 152 -24.85 -2.82 13.48
N GLN A 153 -25.64 -2.50 12.45
CA GLN A 153 -27.06 -2.87 12.33
C GLN A 153 -27.29 -3.73 11.08
N ASP A 154 -28.47 -3.70 10.46
CA ASP A 154 -28.79 -4.53 9.30
C ASP A 154 -28.17 -4.01 8.01
N PHE A 155 -28.05 -2.69 7.83
CA PHE A 155 -27.51 -2.11 6.60
C PHE A 155 -26.92 -0.70 6.75
N THR A 156 -26.10 -0.29 5.78
CA THR A 156 -25.65 1.10 5.58
C THR A 156 -25.74 1.51 4.10
N PHE A 157 -25.57 2.79 3.81
CA PHE A 157 -25.44 3.29 2.43
C PHE A 157 -24.05 3.00 1.86
N MET A 158 -23.95 2.87 0.54
CA MET A 158 -22.67 2.90 -0.15
C MET A 158 -22.35 4.32 -0.65
N GLN A 159 -21.11 4.77 -0.50
CA GLN A 159 -20.67 6.06 -1.04
C GLN A 159 -20.79 6.05 -2.56
N TYR A 160 -21.13 7.20 -3.15
CA TYR A 160 -21.44 7.34 -4.58
C TYR A 160 -22.70 6.57 -5.05
N SER A 161 -23.56 6.12 -4.14
CA SER A 161 -24.89 5.59 -4.47
C SER A 161 -25.77 6.60 -5.21
N GLY A 162 -26.57 6.11 -6.16
CA GLY A 162 -27.68 6.88 -6.74
C GLY A 162 -28.83 7.10 -5.75
N SER A 163 -29.71 8.04 -6.09
CA SER A 163 -30.96 8.29 -5.36
C SER A 163 -32.08 7.37 -5.83
N ALA A 164 -32.99 6.99 -4.94
CA ALA A 164 -34.21 6.27 -5.28
C ALA A 164 -35.33 6.47 -4.26
N ASP A 165 -36.56 6.30 -4.73
CA ASP A 165 -37.77 6.15 -3.93
C ASP A 165 -38.61 5.03 -4.55
N PHE A 166 -38.49 3.81 -4.00
CA PHE A 166 -39.28 2.65 -4.43
C PHE A 166 -40.55 2.56 -3.57
N SER A 167 -41.59 3.26 -4.04
CA SER A 167 -42.92 3.23 -3.43
C SER A 167 -43.55 1.83 -3.42
N ASP A 168 -43.21 0.99 -4.39
CA ASP A 168 -43.65 -0.40 -4.51
C ASP A 168 -42.47 -1.37 -4.37
N PRO A 169 -42.68 -2.60 -3.86
CA PRO A 169 -41.59 -3.56 -3.70
C PRO A 169 -40.98 -3.98 -5.05
N VAL A 170 -39.69 -3.66 -5.25
CA VAL A 170 -38.94 -4.10 -6.42
C VAL A 170 -38.41 -5.51 -6.17
N ARG A 171 -38.57 -6.40 -7.15
CA ARG A 171 -38.20 -7.82 -7.04
C ARG A 171 -36.70 -7.99 -6.77
N LEU A 172 -36.36 -8.93 -5.89
CA LEU A 172 -34.98 -9.32 -5.64
C LEU A 172 -34.46 -10.34 -6.66
N THR A 173 -33.16 -10.32 -6.95
CA THR A 173 -32.47 -11.34 -7.74
C THR A 173 -31.09 -11.64 -7.14
N SER A 174 -30.86 -12.89 -6.72
CA SER A 174 -29.55 -13.31 -6.23
C SER A 174 -28.57 -13.48 -7.39
N ILE A 175 -27.42 -12.83 -7.33
CA ILE A 175 -26.28 -13.15 -8.21
C ILE A 175 -25.53 -14.35 -7.60
N PRO A 176 -25.27 -15.44 -8.36
CA PRO A 176 -24.47 -16.58 -7.90
C PRO A 176 -23.05 -16.21 -7.46
N ASN A 177 -22.42 -17.17 -6.77
CA ASN A 177 -21.03 -17.11 -6.32
C ASN A 177 -20.73 -15.84 -5.50
N VAL A 178 -19.98 -14.92 -6.09
CA VAL A 178 -19.64 -13.60 -5.52
C VAL A 178 -19.89 -12.47 -6.52
N GLY A 179 -20.45 -12.74 -7.71
CA GLY A 179 -20.75 -11.73 -8.73
C GLY A 179 -19.52 -10.99 -9.26
N CYS A 180 -18.35 -11.63 -9.26
CA CYS A 180 -17.10 -11.03 -9.76
C CYS A 180 -16.93 -11.24 -11.26
N ASP A 181 -17.38 -12.39 -11.77
CA ASP A 181 -17.30 -12.73 -13.18
C ASP A 181 -18.61 -12.40 -13.89
N GLU A 182 -18.54 -11.90 -15.12
CA GLU A 182 -19.73 -11.61 -15.92
C GLU A 182 -20.64 -12.84 -16.10
N SER A 183 -20.08 -14.05 -16.06
CA SER A 183 -20.84 -15.31 -16.09
C SER A 183 -21.81 -15.49 -14.91
N ASP A 184 -21.51 -14.95 -13.73
CA ASP A 184 -22.42 -14.99 -12.58
C ASP A 184 -23.70 -14.21 -12.91
N TRP A 185 -23.54 -13.05 -13.53
CA TRP A 185 -24.64 -12.16 -13.93
C TRP A 185 -25.41 -12.72 -15.14
N GLN A 186 -24.73 -13.37 -16.08
CA GLN A 186 -25.36 -14.10 -17.18
C GLN A 186 -26.19 -15.30 -16.68
N ALA A 187 -25.73 -15.98 -15.62
CA ALA A 187 -26.46 -17.08 -15.00
C ALA A 187 -27.68 -16.62 -14.18
N ALA A 188 -27.61 -15.42 -13.56
CA ALA A 188 -28.71 -14.83 -12.82
C ALA A 188 -29.81 -14.22 -13.72
N THR A 189 -29.43 -13.70 -14.90
CA THR A 189 -30.35 -12.99 -15.83
C THR A 189 -31.21 -11.91 -15.14
N PRO A 190 -30.61 -10.94 -14.41
CA PRO A 190 -31.37 -9.92 -13.70
C PRO A 190 -32.22 -9.10 -14.66
N SER A 191 -33.48 -8.83 -14.30
CA SER A 191 -34.40 -8.06 -15.13
C SER A 191 -33.99 -6.59 -15.16
N PRO A 192 -33.68 -6.00 -16.33
CA PRO A 192 -33.33 -4.59 -16.43
C PRO A 192 -34.43 -3.70 -15.85
N GLU A 193 -34.01 -2.69 -15.08
CA GLU A 193 -34.83 -1.65 -14.44
C GLU A 193 -35.88 -2.15 -13.43
N ASN A 194 -36.06 -3.46 -13.28
CA ASN A 194 -37.12 -4.09 -12.47
C ASN A 194 -36.59 -5.13 -11.46
N SER A 195 -35.28 -5.17 -11.25
CA SER A 195 -34.60 -6.08 -10.32
C SER A 195 -33.61 -5.33 -9.43
N VAL A 196 -33.73 -5.53 -8.11
CA VAL A 196 -32.66 -5.20 -7.15
C VAL A 196 -31.81 -6.46 -6.95
N VAL A 197 -30.52 -6.37 -7.24
CA VAL A 197 -29.63 -7.53 -7.18
C VAL A 197 -28.96 -7.68 -5.82
N LEU A 198 -28.88 -8.92 -5.33
CA LEU A 198 -28.13 -9.30 -4.13
C LEU A 198 -26.78 -9.89 -4.55
N VAL A 199 -25.68 -9.32 -4.07
CA VAL A 199 -24.31 -9.74 -4.41
C VAL A 199 -23.50 -9.97 -3.15
N LYS A 200 -22.89 -11.15 -3.00
CA LYS A 200 -22.06 -11.46 -1.83
C LYS A 200 -20.73 -10.69 -1.87
N ARG A 201 -20.23 -10.24 -0.71
CA ARG A 201 -18.81 -9.87 -0.54
C ARG A 201 -17.94 -11.05 -0.97
N GLY A 202 -16.81 -10.74 -1.61
CA GLY A 202 -15.90 -11.75 -2.16
C GLY A 202 -14.55 -11.14 -2.49
N ILE A 203 -13.92 -11.68 -3.54
CA ILE A 203 -12.52 -11.39 -3.91
C ILE A 203 -12.32 -10.15 -4.79
N CYS A 204 -13.36 -9.67 -5.48
CA CYS A 204 -13.34 -8.46 -6.31
C CYS A 204 -13.91 -7.24 -5.58
N ALA A 205 -13.56 -6.05 -6.06
CA ALA A 205 -13.96 -4.80 -5.43
C ALA A 205 -15.48 -4.52 -5.56
N PHE A 206 -16.01 -3.69 -4.66
CA PHE A 206 -17.42 -3.31 -4.67
C PHE A 206 -17.78 -2.44 -5.89
N THR A 207 -16.83 -1.62 -6.33
CA THR A 207 -16.82 -0.90 -7.60
C THR A 207 -17.01 -1.82 -8.80
N ASP A 208 -16.28 -2.94 -8.89
CA ASP A 208 -16.40 -3.90 -10.01
C ASP A 208 -17.80 -4.52 -10.07
N LYS A 209 -18.33 -4.93 -8.91
CA LYS A 209 -19.72 -5.42 -8.77
C LYS A 209 -20.72 -4.36 -9.21
N SER A 210 -20.46 -3.08 -8.90
CA SER A 210 -21.33 -1.96 -9.32
C SER A 210 -21.21 -1.62 -10.81
N LEU A 211 -20.05 -1.82 -11.43
CA LEU A 211 -19.88 -1.71 -12.89
C LEU A 211 -20.65 -2.81 -13.63
N LEU A 212 -20.63 -4.04 -13.09
CA LEU A 212 -21.48 -5.12 -13.60
C LEU A 212 -22.97 -4.81 -13.39
N ALA A 213 -23.37 -4.34 -12.20
CA ALA A 213 -24.74 -3.87 -11.95
C ALA A 213 -25.20 -2.79 -12.95
N ALA A 214 -24.35 -1.80 -13.25
CA ALA A 214 -24.61 -0.77 -14.26
C ALA A 214 -24.75 -1.37 -15.66
N LYS A 215 -23.86 -2.29 -16.05
CA LYS A 215 -23.88 -2.99 -17.34
C LYS A 215 -25.18 -3.78 -17.56
N TYR A 216 -25.73 -4.39 -16.51
CA TYR A 216 -27.02 -5.10 -16.54
C TYR A 216 -28.24 -4.20 -16.33
N ARG A 217 -28.06 -2.87 -16.15
CA ARG A 217 -29.12 -1.88 -15.93
C ARG A 217 -30.07 -2.28 -14.80
N VAL A 218 -29.54 -2.78 -13.68
CA VAL A 218 -30.37 -3.18 -12.53
C VAL A 218 -31.07 -1.97 -11.90
N ALA A 219 -32.18 -2.19 -11.20
CA ALA A 219 -32.88 -1.14 -10.46
C ALA A 219 -32.09 -0.69 -9.22
N GLY A 220 -31.36 -1.60 -8.58
CA GLY A 220 -30.57 -1.33 -7.37
C GLY A 220 -29.59 -2.46 -7.05
N LEU A 221 -28.64 -2.18 -6.17
CA LEU A 221 -27.58 -3.10 -5.75
C LEU A 221 -27.56 -3.23 -4.22
N LEU A 222 -27.70 -4.45 -3.73
CA LEU A 222 -27.53 -4.81 -2.33
C LEU A 222 -26.32 -5.73 -2.20
N ILE A 223 -25.20 -5.19 -1.73
CA ILE A 223 -24.03 -6.01 -1.39
C ILE A 223 -24.20 -6.51 0.04
N TYR A 224 -23.90 -7.77 0.34
CA TYR A 224 -23.97 -8.28 1.71
C TYR A 224 -22.66 -8.91 2.18
N ASN A 225 -22.35 -8.74 3.47
CA ASN A 225 -21.12 -9.28 4.06
C ASN A 225 -21.15 -10.82 4.07
N ASP A 226 -19.99 -11.48 4.16
CA ASP A 226 -19.88 -12.91 3.88
C ASP A 226 -19.93 -13.84 5.10
N GLY A 227 -19.85 -13.29 6.31
CA GLY A 227 -19.86 -14.03 7.58
C GLY A 227 -18.60 -14.86 7.84
N ALA A 228 -17.51 -14.68 7.07
CA ALA A 228 -16.32 -15.54 7.16
C ALA A 228 -15.55 -15.37 8.48
N THR A 229 -15.67 -14.20 9.12
CA THR A 229 -15.10 -13.84 10.43
C THR A 229 -16.07 -12.91 11.17
N CYS A 230 -15.86 -12.67 12.47
CA CYS A 230 -16.78 -11.86 13.29
C CYS A 230 -16.99 -10.43 12.75
N ASP A 231 -15.90 -9.79 12.31
CA ASP A 231 -15.84 -8.47 11.65
C ASP A 231 -16.47 -8.47 10.25
N ARG A 232 -16.71 -9.65 9.66
CA ARG A 232 -17.41 -9.82 8.37
C ARG A 232 -18.90 -10.18 8.52
N ASN A 233 -19.48 -9.91 9.69
CA ASN A 233 -20.92 -9.90 9.92
C ASN A 233 -21.60 -8.54 9.72
N PRO A 234 -21.14 -7.42 10.33
CA PRO A 234 -21.82 -6.12 10.19
C PRO A 234 -21.73 -5.55 8.77
N PRO A 235 -22.60 -4.61 8.38
CA PRO A 235 -22.51 -3.91 7.10
C PRO A 235 -21.27 -3.01 7.07
N LEU A 236 -20.69 -2.84 5.89
CA LEU A 236 -19.45 -2.12 5.68
C LEU A 236 -19.74 -0.81 4.93
N ALA A 237 -19.17 0.31 5.39
CA ALA A 237 -19.10 1.49 4.53
C ALA A 237 -18.26 1.10 3.30
N ALA A 238 -18.73 1.40 2.08
CA ALA A 238 -17.95 1.16 0.87
C ALA A 238 -18.41 2.09 -0.25
N PRO A 239 -17.52 2.51 -1.15
CA PRO A 239 -17.90 3.15 -2.40
C PRO A 239 -18.47 2.14 -3.42
N VAL A 240 -19.35 2.64 -4.28
CA VAL A 240 -19.59 2.10 -5.63
C VAL A 240 -18.87 2.97 -6.67
N HIS A 241 -18.83 2.53 -7.92
CA HIS A 241 -18.28 3.32 -9.03
C HIS A 241 -19.10 4.62 -9.20
N GLN A 242 -18.44 5.72 -9.53
CA GLN A 242 -19.10 7.04 -9.66
C GLN A 242 -20.29 7.03 -10.63
N ASP A 243 -20.17 6.28 -11.74
CA ASP A 243 -21.22 6.08 -12.75
C ASP A 243 -22.46 5.30 -12.26
N ALA A 244 -22.47 4.78 -11.02
CA ALA A 244 -23.63 4.12 -10.43
C ALA A 244 -24.78 5.13 -10.24
N SER A 245 -25.78 5.04 -11.11
CA SER A 245 -27.00 5.85 -11.08
C SER A 245 -28.14 5.24 -10.26
N PHE A 246 -27.97 3.99 -9.80
CA PHE A 246 -28.92 3.23 -8.99
C PHE A 246 -28.60 3.29 -7.49
N PRO A 247 -29.59 3.06 -6.60
CA PRO A 247 -29.37 2.90 -5.17
C PRO A 247 -28.47 1.70 -4.87
N ALA A 248 -27.41 1.92 -4.09
CA ALA A 248 -26.49 0.91 -3.61
C ALA A 248 -26.42 0.95 -2.07
N LEU A 249 -26.69 -0.19 -1.43
CA LEU A 249 -26.63 -0.36 0.02
C LEU A 249 -25.79 -1.59 0.37
N PHE A 250 -25.18 -1.57 1.56
CA PHE A 250 -24.42 -2.68 2.11
C PHE A 250 -25.16 -3.30 3.30
N LEU A 251 -25.37 -4.61 3.28
CA LEU A 251 -26.11 -5.38 4.28
C LEU A 251 -25.18 -6.16 5.21
N SER A 252 -25.64 -6.41 6.44
CA SER A 252 -25.07 -7.42 7.32
C SER A 252 -25.18 -8.82 6.68
N PHE A 253 -24.31 -9.74 7.11
CA PHE A 253 -24.37 -11.14 6.67
C PHE A 253 -25.74 -11.77 6.94
N GLN A 254 -26.35 -11.49 8.10
CA GLN A 254 -27.65 -12.03 8.47
C GLN A 254 -28.78 -11.46 7.60
N ALA A 255 -28.82 -10.14 7.42
CA ALA A 255 -29.84 -9.48 6.62
C ALA A 255 -29.75 -9.91 5.14
N GLY A 256 -28.54 -9.91 4.58
CA GLY A 256 -28.31 -10.37 3.21
C GLY A 256 -28.65 -11.84 2.98
N THR A 257 -28.25 -12.74 3.90
CA THR A 257 -28.56 -14.17 3.79
C THR A 257 -30.07 -14.44 3.87
N ASN A 258 -30.80 -13.71 4.73
CA ASN A 258 -32.26 -13.81 4.78
C ASN A 258 -32.91 -13.40 3.45
N LEU A 259 -32.48 -12.30 2.84
CA LEU A 259 -32.99 -11.84 1.55
C LEU A 259 -32.61 -12.76 0.38
N VAL A 260 -31.40 -13.34 0.39
CA VAL A 260 -30.96 -14.31 -0.62
C VAL A 260 -31.77 -15.60 -0.53
N ASN A 261 -31.98 -16.13 0.67
CA ASN A 261 -32.79 -17.34 0.87
C ASN A 261 -34.22 -17.14 0.35
N ALA A 262 -34.84 -16.00 0.63
CA ALA A 262 -36.14 -15.65 0.07
C ALA A 262 -36.09 -15.51 -1.47
N ALA A 263 -35.14 -14.74 -2.01
CA ALA A 263 -35.02 -14.53 -3.45
C ALA A 263 -34.74 -15.81 -4.28
N GLN A 264 -34.22 -16.86 -3.65
CA GLN A 264 -33.97 -18.17 -4.26
C GLN A 264 -35.13 -19.17 -4.06
N ASP A 265 -36.01 -18.98 -3.08
CA ASP A 265 -37.20 -19.81 -2.88
C ASP A 265 -38.30 -19.42 -3.87
N SER A 266 -38.54 -20.29 -4.85
CA SER A 266 -39.55 -20.12 -5.90
C SER A 266 -40.99 -20.08 -5.40
N THR A 267 -41.24 -20.43 -4.13
CA THR A 267 -42.56 -20.30 -3.48
C THR A 267 -42.77 -18.92 -2.86
N THR A 268 -41.74 -18.07 -2.78
CA THR A 268 -41.85 -16.73 -2.19
C THR A 268 -41.87 -15.62 -3.23
N ASN A 269 -42.61 -14.56 -2.93
CA ASN A 269 -42.50 -13.28 -3.64
C ASN A 269 -41.63 -12.33 -2.81
N ALA A 270 -40.32 -12.34 -3.10
CA ALA A 270 -39.31 -11.54 -2.40
C ALA A 270 -38.96 -10.25 -3.15
N GLY A 271 -39.10 -9.11 -2.47
CA GLY A 271 -38.76 -7.79 -2.97
C GLY A 271 -38.27 -6.85 -1.86
N VAL A 272 -37.91 -5.63 -2.25
CA VAL A 272 -37.51 -4.56 -1.31
C VAL A 272 -38.11 -3.21 -1.69
N ARG A 273 -38.37 -2.39 -0.67
CA ARG A 273 -38.56 -0.93 -0.81
C ARG A 273 -37.30 -0.23 -0.34
N ILE A 274 -36.82 0.72 -1.12
CA ILE A 274 -35.61 1.52 -0.85
C ILE A 274 -35.98 2.99 -0.97
N TYR A 275 -35.64 3.77 0.06
CA TYR A 275 -35.56 5.22 -0.04
C TYR A 275 -34.13 5.64 0.28
N ILE A 276 -33.51 6.38 -0.64
CA ILE A 276 -32.20 7.00 -0.43
C ILE A 276 -32.13 8.30 -1.23
N SER A 277 -31.80 9.40 -0.56
CA SER A 277 -31.61 10.71 -1.18
C SER A 277 -30.15 11.11 -1.11
N THR A 278 -29.53 11.29 -2.28
CA THR A 278 -28.13 11.65 -2.45
C THR A 278 -27.99 12.84 -3.39
N THR A 279 -27.01 13.69 -3.10
CA THR A 279 -26.60 14.77 -3.99
C THR A 279 -25.24 14.42 -4.57
N LYS A 280 -25.16 14.38 -5.91
CA LYS A 280 -23.91 14.28 -6.67
C LYS A 280 -23.65 15.60 -7.39
N VAL A 281 -22.45 16.14 -7.29
CA VAL A 281 -22.00 17.35 -8.01
C VAL A 281 -20.61 17.11 -8.57
N PRO A 282 -20.38 17.20 -9.89
CA PRO A 282 -19.05 17.05 -10.45
C PRO A 282 -18.16 18.22 -10.01
N LEU A 283 -17.15 17.93 -9.19
CA LEU A 283 -16.18 18.90 -8.69
C LEU A 283 -14.77 18.50 -9.14
N PRO A 284 -13.88 19.46 -9.45
CA PRO A 284 -12.53 19.16 -9.88
C PRO A 284 -11.70 18.56 -8.73
N VAL A 285 -11.03 17.44 -9.01
CA VAL A 285 -9.96 16.86 -8.20
C VAL A 285 -8.66 17.02 -8.98
N GLY A 286 -7.53 17.25 -8.29
CA GLY A 286 -6.25 17.56 -8.92
C GLY A 286 -5.18 16.50 -8.64
N ASN A 287 -4.51 16.05 -9.70
CA ASN A 287 -3.16 15.50 -9.60
C ASN A 287 -2.13 16.64 -9.67
N ILE A 288 -1.01 16.51 -8.97
CA ILE A 288 0.19 17.33 -9.20
C ILE A 288 1.26 16.44 -9.84
N CYS A 289 1.94 16.91 -10.87
CA CYS A 289 3.17 16.28 -11.37
C CYS A 289 4.28 17.32 -11.51
N ALA A 290 5.51 16.94 -11.19
CA ALA A 290 6.70 17.76 -11.37
C ALA A 290 7.82 16.95 -12.03
N HIS A 291 8.32 17.42 -13.18
CA HIS A 291 9.37 16.70 -13.92
C HIS A 291 10.69 17.46 -14.02
N THR A 292 11.78 16.72 -14.18
CA THR A 292 13.13 17.27 -14.36
C THR A 292 13.24 18.09 -15.64
N VAL A 293 14.07 19.13 -15.61
CA VAL A 293 14.40 19.96 -16.79
C VAL A 293 15.49 19.34 -17.68
N THR A 294 16.12 18.28 -17.19
CA THR A 294 17.12 17.45 -17.87
C THR A 294 16.61 16.02 -18.03
N GLY A 295 17.27 15.27 -18.92
CA GLY A 295 16.92 13.90 -19.29
C GLY A 295 16.06 13.84 -20.56
N ASP A 296 16.14 12.70 -21.26
CA ASP A 296 15.34 12.39 -22.44
C ASP A 296 13.85 12.26 -22.07
N ALA A 297 13.01 13.13 -22.62
CA ALA A 297 11.57 13.14 -22.35
C ALA A 297 10.87 11.89 -22.91
N THR A 298 11.38 11.27 -23.99
CA THR A 298 10.88 10.02 -24.57
C THR A 298 11.20 8.78 -23.73
N GLN A 299 11.92 8.96 -22.61
CA GLN A 299 12.34 7.92 -21.69
C GLN A 299 12.21 8.42 -20.24
N THR A 300 11.00 8.32 -19.70
CA THR A 300 10.61 8.86 -18.41
C THR A 300 10.47 7.79 -17.34
N ILE A 301 11.09 8.03 -16.18
CA ILE A 301 10.84 7.32 -14.92
C ILE A 301 9.73 8.07 -14.19
N VAL A 302 8.60 7.43 -13.90
CA VAL A 302 7.49 8.00 -13.13
C VAL A 302 7.59 7.54 -11.68
N ILE A 303 7.52 8.47 -10.74
CA ILE A 303 7.47 8.22 -9.29
C ILE A 303 6.09 8.65 -8.79
N GLY A 304 5.34 7.75 -8.17
CA GLY A 304 3.95 7.95 -7.73
C GLY A 304 3.76 7.80 -6.23
N SER A 305 2.85 8.61 -5.69
CA SER A 305 2.13 8.42 -4.42
C SER A 305 0.82 9.19 -4.50
N HIS A 306 -0.20 8.87 -3.71
CA HIS A 306 -1.41 9.71 -3.64
C HIS A 306 -1.32 10.77 -2.54
N SER A 307 -2.21 11.75 -2.65
CA SER A 307 -2.23 12.97 -1.84
C SER A 307 -3.53 13.19 -1.08
N ASP A 308 -4.60 12.49 -1.44
CA ASP A 308 -5.77 12.32 -0.58
C ASP A 308 -5.51 11.32 0.55
N GLY A 309 -6.51 11.19 1.41
CA GLY A 309 -6.68 10.13 2.42
C GLY A 309 -8.18 9.92 2.63
N VAL A 310 -8.60 8.95 3.43
CA VAL A 310 -10.05 8.72 3.67
C VAL A 310 -10.77 9.82 4.47
N PRO A 311 -12.12 9.96 4.35
CA PRO A 311 -12.94 10.83 5.22
C PRO A 311 -12.86 10.54 6.73
N ALA A 312 -12.30 9.40 7.15
CA ALA A 312 -12.25 8.99 8.54
C ALA A 312 -11.15 9.66 9.38
N GLY A 313 -10.10 10.22 8.75
CA GLY A 313 -8.93 10.69 9.50
C GLY A 313 -7.96 11.59 8.72
N PRO A 314 -6.79 11.91 9.31
CA PRO A 314 -5.85 12.85 8.72
C PRO A 314 -4.93 12.23 7.65
N GLY A 315 -4.83 10.90 7.58
CA GLY A 315 -4.14 10.17 6.51
C GLY A 315 -2.63 10.46 6.47
N ILE A 316 -1.93 10.30 7.58
CA ILE A 316 -0.52 10.68 7.70
C ILE A 316 0.43 9.55 7.33
N ASN A 317 0.14 8.30 7.68
CA ASN A 317 0.77 7.18 7.00
C ASN A 317 0.17 7.02 5.61
N ASP A 318 -1.15 7.11 5.50
CA ASP A 318 -1.93 6.79 4.31
C ASP A 318 -2.60 8.03 3.66
N ASN A 319 -2.05 8.62 2.60
CA ASN A 319 -0.69 8.42 2.09
C ASN A 319 0.16 9.68 2.24
N GLY A 320 0.07 10.30 3.41
CA GLY A 320 0.98 11.37 3.82
C GLY A 320 2.44 10.93 3.73
N SER A 321 2.75 9.67 4.09
CA SER A 321 4.11 9.11 4.11
C SER A 321 4.74 9.08 2.71
N GLY A 322 4.07 8.49 1.72
CA GLY A 322 4.49 8.49 0.32
C GLY A 322 4.45 9.89 -0.30
N SER A 323 3.45 10.72 0.02
CA SER A 323 3.39 12.12 -0.43
C SER A 323 4.61 12.94 0.00
N ALA A 324 4.96 12.88 1.28
CA ALA A 324 6.11 13.59 1.86
C ALA A 324 7.46 13.00 1.39
N MET A 325 7.54 11.68 1.25
CA MET A 325 8.73 10.99 0.72
C MET A 325 9.03 11.44 -0.71
N ASN A 326 8.02 11.41 -1.58
CA ASN A 326 8.08 11.84 -2.98
C ASN A 326 8.55 13.30 -3.08
N LEU A 327 8.11 14.17 -2.17
CA LEU A 327 8.52 15.57 -2.09
C LEU A 327 9.98 15.75 -1.69
N VAL A 328 10.51 14.89 -0.80
CA VAL A 328 11.93 14.83 -0.45
C VAL A 328 12.77 14.33 -1.63
N LEU A 329 12.38 13.24 -2.31
CA LEU A 329 13.10 12.75 -3.50
C LEU A 329 13.17 13.82 -4.59
N ALA A 330 12.04 14.44 -4.94
CA ALA A 330 11.96 15.47 -5.95
C ALA A 330 12.85 16.67 -5.62
N THR A 331 12.80 17.15 -4.37
CA THR A 331 13.58 18.31 -3.93
C THR A 331 15.08 18.00 -3.85
N ASN A 332 15.47 16.84 -3.33
CA ASN A 332 16.86 16.47 -3.20
C ASN A 332 17.51 16.18 -4.55
N LEU A 333 16.83 15.48 -5.46
CA LEU A 333 17.33 15.25 -6.82
C LEU A 333 17.51 16.57 -7.58
N ALA A 334 16.53 17.48 -7.48
CA ALA A 334 16.62 18.80 -8.11
C ALA A 334 17.77 19.66 -7.56
N ARG A 335 18.11 19.54 -6.27
CA ARG A 335 19.29 20.18 -5.67
C ARG A 335 20.59 19.53 -6.13
N LEU A 336 20.66 18.20 -6.14
CA LEU A 336 21.85 17.47 -6.58
C LEU A 336 22.20 17.78 -8.05
N PHE A 337 21.22 17.82 -8.95
CA PHE A 337 21.39 18.22 -10.35
C PHE A 337 21.91 19.66 -10.56
N GLN A 338 21.91 20.52 -9.53
CA GLN A 338 22.49 21.87 -9.57
C GLN A 338 23.96 21.91 -9.10
N THR A 339 24.50 20.80 -8.59
CA THR A 339 25.90 20.69 -8.16
C THR A 339 26.82 20.27 -9.31
N SER A 340 28.07 20.73 -9.32
CA SER A 340 29.06 20.39 -10.35
C SER A 340 29.47 18.92 -10.35
N ASN A 341 29.30 18.22 -9.22
CA ASN A 341 29.86 16.90 -8.98
C ASN A 341 28.84 15.77 -9.18
N TYR A 342 27.58 16.12 -9.49
CA TYR A 342 26.49 15.17 -9.66
C TYR A 342 25.87 15.36 -11.05
N ALA A 343 26.29 14.53 -12.01
CA ALA A 343 25.76 14.61 -13.37
C ALA A 343 24.25 14.36 -13.39
N SER A 344 23.51 15.07 -14.24
CA SER A 344 22.09 14.79 -14.49
C SER A 344 21.87 13.38 -15.02
N TYR A 345 20.69 12.81 -14.76
CA TYR A 345 20.30 11.52 -15.34
C TYR A 345 20.09 11.62 -16.86
N LYS A 346 20.28 10.48 -17.54
CA LYS A 346 19.98 10.33 -18.96
C LYS A 346 18.47 10.36 -19.24
N TYR A 347 17.68 9.88 -18.29
CA TYR A 347 16.23 9.74 -18.36
C TYR A 347 15.55 10.91 -17.64
N ARG A 348 14.40 11.36 -18.15
CA ARG A 348 13.58 12.34 -17.43
C ARG A 348 12.95 11.66 -16.20
N VAL A 349 12.89 12.35 -15.06
CA VAL A 349 12.15 11.86 -13.89
C VAL A 349 10.91 12.72 -13.70
N LYS A 350 9.76 12.09 -13.45
CA LYS A 350 8.46 12.73 -13.25
C LYS A 350 7.86 12.24 -11.94
N PHE A 351 7.85 13.11 -10.94
CA PHE A 351 7.26 12.88 -9.63
C PHE A 351 5.79 13.31 -9.68
N CYS A 352 4.87 12.45 -9.28
CA CYS A 352 3.44 12.71 -9.31
C CYS A 352 2.76 12.36 -7.99
N TRP A 353 1.81 13.22 -7.61
CA TRP A 353 0.91 13.11 -6.50
C TRP A 353 -0.49 12.94 -7.06
N TRP A 354 -1.04 11.74 -6.94
CA TRP A 354 -2.36 11.39 -7.44
C TRP A 354 -3.43 11.90 -6.47
N GLY A 355 -4.61 12.22 -6.99
CA GLY A 355 -5.80 12.50 -6.20
C GLY A 355 -6.88 11.46 -6.49
N ALA A 356 -7.82 11.28 -5.57
CA ALA A 356 -8.90 10.29 -5.72
C ALA A 356 -8.38 8.85 -5.91
N GLU A 357 -7.24 8.52 -5.31
CA GLU A 357 -6.81 7.12 -5.15
C GLU A 357 -7.84 6.38 -4.31
N GLU A 358 -8.23 7.02 -3.20
CA GLU A 358 -9.04 6.48 -2.10
C GLU A 358 -10.51 6.19 -2.51
N VAL A 359 -10.83 6.48 -3.78
CA VAL A 359 -12.15 6.28 -4.39
C VAL A 359 -12.05 5.53 -5.73
N GLY A 360 -10.90 4.85 -5.95
CA GLY A 360 -10.70 3.88 -7.03
C GLY A 360 -9.65 4.29 -8.06
N LEU A 361 -8.46 4.71 -7.63
CA LEU A 361 -7.32 5.03 -8.51
C LEU A 361 -7.59 6.13 -9.54
N VAL A 362 -8.57 7.00 -9.29
CA VAL A 362 -9.18 7.82 -10.35
C VAL A 362 -8.18 8.82 -10.94
N GLY A 363 -7.30 9.39 -10.11
CA GLY A 363 -6.26 10.31 -10.56
C GLY A 363 -5.19 9.65 -11.44
N SER A 364 -4.67 8.49 -11.04
CA SER A 364 -3.67 7.77 -11.83
C SER A 364 -4.28 7.12 -13.08
N GLU A 365 -5.51 6.61 -13.01
CA GLU A 365 -6.28 6.19 -14.18
C GLU A 365 -6.46 7.33 -15.18
N TYR A 366 -6.96 8.50 -14.72
CA TYR A 366 -7.13 9.66 -15.57
C TYR A 366 -5.80 10.08 -16.21
N HIS A 367 -4.71 10.08 -15.44
CA HIS A 367 -3.38 10.40 -15.96
C HIS A 367 -2.95 9.44 -17.08
N VAL A 368 -3.12 8.13 -16.88
CA VAL A 368 -2.78 7.10 -17.87
C VAL A 368 -3.67 7.18 -19.11
N GLU A 369 -4.97 7.43 -18.96
CA GLU A 369 -5.88 7.62 -20.11
C GLU A 369 -5.53 8.87 -20.94
N GLN A 370 -5.21 10.00 -20.29
CA GLN A 370 -4.71 11.17 -21.01
C GLN A 370 -3.36 10.88 -21.70
N ALA A 371 -2.47 10.13 -21.05
CA ALA A 371 -1.18 9.76 -21.64
C ALA A 371 -1.30 8.83 -22.86
N LYS A 372 -2.34 7.97 -22.93
CA LYS A 372 -2.61 7.12 -24.10
C LYS A 372 -2.96 7.92 -25.36
N ILE A 373 -3.64 9.06 -25.21
CA ILE A 373 -4.12 9.90 -26.33
C ILE A 373 -3.24 11.14 -26.59
N SER A 374 -2.29 11.43 -25.71
CA SER A 374 -1.38 12.57 -25.85
C SER A 374 -0.49 12.45 -27.09
N THR A 375 -0.21 13.59 -27.72
CA THR A 375 0.80 13.74 -28.77
C THR A 375 2.05 14.48 -28.28
N VAL A 376 2.01 15.07 -27.09
CA VAL A 376 3.08 15.91 -26.52
C VAL A 376 4.19 15.02 -25.98
N GLU A 377 5.42 15.27 -26.40
CA GLU A 377 6.60 14.51 -25.94
C GLU A 377 6.80 14.59 -24.43
N GLY A 378 7.05 13.43 -23.82
CA GLY A 378 7.07 13.24 -22.38
C GLY A 378 5.70 13.00 -21.78
N GLU A 379 4.60 13.33 -22.46
CA GLU A 379 3.25 13.14 -21.93
C GLU A 379 2.52 11.98 -22.62
N ARG A 380 3.21 11.22 -23.48
CA ARG A 380 2.68 10.00 -24.13
C ARG A 380 2.99 8.77 -23.27
N ILE A 381 2.06 7.82 -23.23
CA ILE A 381 2.26 6.54 -22.53
C ILE A 381 3.48 5.75 -23.06
N SER A 382 3.85 5.92 -24.33
CA SER A 382 5.05 5.31 -24.95
C SER A 382 6.38 5.82 -24.38
N ASP A 383 6.36 7.03 -23.83
CA ASP A 383 7.54 7.72 -23.31
C ASP A 383 7.85 7.28 -21.88
N TYR A 384 6.89 6.66 -21.20
CA TYR A 384 7.08 6.11 -19.86
C TYR A 384 7.82 4.76 -19.95
N LEU A 385 8.82 4.59 -19.09
CA LEU A 385 9.60 3.35 -18.99
C LEU A 385 9.17 2.50 -17.80
N VAL A 386 8.90 3.15 -16.67
CA VAL A 386 8.60 2.51 -15.38
C VAL A 386 7.76 3.45 -14.52
N ASN A 387 6.87 2.89 -13.71
CA ASN A 387 6.24 3.54 -12.57
C ASN A 387 6.81 2.92 -11.28
N LEU A 388 7.33 3.74 -10.37
CA LEU A 388 7.65 3.33 -9.00
C LEU A 388 6.64 3.99 -8.07
N ASN A 389 5.82 3.18 -7.41
CA ASN A 389 4.76 3.65 -6.53
C ASN A 389 5.11 3.44 -5.06
N TYR A 390 4.72 4.39 -4.22
CA TYR A 390 5.08 4.40 -2.81
C TYR A 390 3.88 4.77 -1.96
N ASP A 391 3.54 3.85 -1.08
CA ASP A 391 2.28 3.85 -0.35
C ASP A 391 2.49 3.28 1.04
N MET A 392 1.90 3.92 2.05
CA MET A 392 2.01 3.58 3.47
C MET A 392 3.44 3.17 3.90
N LEU A 393 4.41 4.09 3.84
CA LEU A 393 5.81 3.83 4.16
C LEU A 393 6.17 3.89 5.66
N GLY A 394 5.20 4.16 6.53
CA GLY A 394 5.44 4.51 7.94
C GLY A 394 4.76 3.62 8.98
N SER A 395 4.14 2.50 8.62
CA SER A 395 3.28 1.71 9.52
C SER A 395 3.95 1.31 10.86
N PRO A 396 3.24 1.31 11.99
CA PRO A 396 3.84 1.13 13.32
C PRO A 396 4.43 -0.28 13.53
N ASN A 397 3.69 -1.33 13.14
CA ASN A 397 4.11 -2.74 13.18
C ASN A 397 4.69 -3.18 11.82
N PHE A 398 5.56 -2.31 11.28
CA PHE A 398 6.07 -2.33 9.91
C PHE A 398 6.54 -3.69 9.39
N GLN A 399 6.39 -3.88 8.08
CA GLN A 399 7.34 -4.62 7.28
C GLN A 399 8.26 -3.66 6.51
N LEU A 400 9.30 -4.18 5.87
CA LEU A 400 10.05 -3.54 4.81
C LEU A 400 9.65 -4.27 3.52
N GLY A 401 8.44 -3.98 3.03
CA GLY A 401 7.76 -4.69 1.97
C GLY A 401 8.28 -4.29 0.59
N ILE A 402 8.48 -5.29 -0.29
CA ILE A 402 8.81 -5.14 -1.70
C ILE A 402 7.64 -5.70 -2.50
N TYR A 403 7.08 -4.92 -3.43
CA TYR A 403 6.06 -5.43 -4.35
C TYR A 403 6.64 -6.57 -5.21
N ASP A 404 6.16 -7.80 -5.00
CA ASP A 404 6.75 -8.99 -5.63
C ASP A 404 6.27 -9.19 -7.07
N GLY A 405 7.09 -8.75 -8.02
CA GLY A 405 6.87 -8.91 -9.46
C GLY A 405 6.70 -10.35 -9.93
N ASN A 406 7.08 -11.36 -9.14
CA ASN A 406 6.83 -12.77 -9.46
C ASN A 406 5.38 -13.20 -9.19
N THR A 407 4.64 -12.43 -8.38
CA THR A 407 3.24 -12.68 -8.00
C THR A 407 2.22 -11.89 -8.83
N ALA A 408 2.69 -11.13 -9.84
CA ALA A 408 1.85 -10.30 -10.70
C ALA A 408 0.69 -11.09 -11.33
N ASP A 409 -0.54 -10.61 -11.18
CA ASP A 409 -1.72 -11.25 -11.78
C ASP A 409 -1.61 -11.21 -13.32
N LEU A 410 -1.46 -12.39 -13.94
CA LEU A 410 -1.28 -12.55 -15.38
C LEU A 410 -2.53 -12.21 -16.21
N SER A 411 -3.71 -12.11 -15.59
CA SER A 411 -4.95 -11.67 -16.26
C SER A 411 -5.05 -10.15 -16.40
N MET A 412 -4.33 -9.42 -15.55
CA MET A 412 -4.33 -7.95 -15.48
C MET A 412 -2.97 -7.35 -15.92
N THR A 413 -1.88 -8.10 -15.82
CA THR A 413 -0.52 -7.69 -16.20
C THR A 413 -0.18 -8.12 -17.64
N PRO A 414 0.00 -7.19 -18.59
CA PRO A 414 0.52 -7.53 -19.92
C PRO A 414 1.93 -8.16 -19.80
N PRO A 415 2.21 -9.32 -20.41
CA PRO A 415 3.43 -10.08 -20.12
C PRO A 415 4.75 -9.38 -20.46
N LYS A 416 4.71 -8.28 -21.22
CA LYS A 416 5.87 -7.41 -21.49
C LYS A 416 6.40 -6.69 -20.24
N ALA A 417 5.58 -6.48 -19.20
CA ALA A 417 5.96 -5.76 -17.97
C ALA A 417 6.60 -6.68 -16.91
N ILE A 418 6.18 -7.95 -16.86
CA ILE A 418 6.58 -8.90 -15.82
C ILE A 418 8.12 -9.00 -15.65
N PRO A 419 8.95 -9.14 -16.71
CA PRO A 419 10.39 -9.33 -16.53
C PRO A 419 11.08 -8.10 -15.93
N GLY A 420 10.55 -6.90 -16.18
CA GLY A 420 11.05 -5.67 -15.56
C GLY A 420 10.64 -5.56 -14.10
N SER A 421 9.39 -5.90 -13.76
CA SER A 421 8.90 -5.89 -12.38
C SER A 421 9.66 -6.89 -11.49
N ILE A 422 9.97 -8.08 -12.01
CA ILE A 422 10.84 -9.07 -11.33
C ILE A 422 12.25 -8.50 -11.13
N ARG A 423 12.84 -7.84 -12.14
CA ARG A 423 14.17 -7.19 -12.01
C ARG A 423 14.20 -6.11 -10.93
N LEU A 424 13.14 -5.31 -10.82
CA LEU A 424 13.02 -4.28 -9.77
C LEU A 424 12.81 -4.91 -8.38
N THR A 425 12.08 -6.02 -8.29
CA THR A 425 11.92 -6.80 -7.04
C THR A 425 13.29 -7.24 -6.51
N GLU A 426 14.10 -7.86 -7.38
CA GLU A 426 15.45 -8.30 -7.02
C GLU A 426 16.39 -7.10 -6.73
N LEU A 427 16.23 -5.96 -7.41
CA LEU A 427 17.03 -4.75 -7.14
C LEU A 427 16.73 -4.13 -5.77
N PHE A 428 15.46 -4.08 -5.33
CA PHE A 428 15.12 -3.67 -3.96
C PHE A 428 15.63 -4.68 -2.92
N ARG A 429 15.55 -5.98 -3.23
CA ARG A 429 16.08 -7.04 -2.38
C ARG A 429 17.59 -6.95 -2.21
N ASP A 430 18.33 -6.72 -3.28
CA ASP A 430 19.79 -6.48 -3.25
C ASP A 430 20.14 -5.27 -2.37
N TRP A 431 19.33 -4.19 -2.43
CA TRP A 431 19.46 -3.05 -1.52
C TRP A 431 19.32 -3.45 -0.05
N PHE A 432 18.21 -4.09 0.35
CA PHE A 432 18.01 -4.49 1.75
C PHE A 432 19.08 -5.48 2.24
N ILE A 433 19.52 -6.41 1.39
CA ILE A 433 20.64 -7.32 1.69
C ILE A 433 21.94 -6.53 1.92
N SER A 434 22.23 -5.54 1.07
CA SER A 434 23.46 -4.74 1.19
C SER A 434 23.50 -3.87 2.46
N GLU A 435 22.33 -3.42 2.93
CA GLU A 435 22.15 -2.67 4.18
C GLU A 435 22.03 -3.58 5.43
N ASN A 436 22.06 -4.90 5.27
CA ASN A 436 21.78 -5.88 6.34
C ASN A 436 20.44 -5.62 7.04
N LEU A 437 19.38 -5.40 6.26
CA LEU A 437 18.01 -5.19 6.71
C LEU A 437 17.13 -6.41 6.39
N PRO A 438 16.08 -6.68 7.19
CA PRO A 438 15.04 -7.62 6.79
C PRO A 438 14.21 -7.04 5.64
N PHE A 439 13.49 -7.90 4.92
CA PHE A 439 12.49 -7.49 3.93
C PHE A 439 11.37 -8.53 3.81
N ASN A 440 10.25 -8.13 3.23
CA ASN A 440 9.11 -8.99 2.92
C ASN A 440 8.73 -8.89 1.44
N MET A 441 8.07 -9.92 0.92
CA MET A 441 7.40 -9.87 -0.37
C MET A 441 5.93 -9.49 -0.16
N SER A 442 5.56 -8.33 -0.69
CA SER A 442 4.21 -7.78 -0.64
C SER A 442 3.42 -8.16 -1.89
N GLU A 443 2.10 -8.29 -1.76
CA GLU A 443 1.19 -8.63 -2.86
C GLU A 443 1.27 -7.56 -3.98
N PHE A 444 1.65 -7.97 -5.19
CA PHE A 444 1.71 -7.08 -6.36
C PHE A 444 0.38 -7.10 -7.15
N SER A 445 -0.71 -6.77 -6.46
CA SER A 445 -2.09 -6.88 -6.95
C SER A 445 -2.61 -5.68 -7.74
N GLY A 446 -1.82 -4.62 -7.90
CA GLY A 446 -2.26 -3.36 -8.51
C GLY A 446 -3.22 -2.54 -7.65
N ARG A 447 -3.30 -2.83 -6.34
CA ARG A 447 -4.22 -2.16 -5.40
C ARG A 447 -3.81 -0.74 -4.97
N SER A 448 -2.99 -0.06 -5.77
CA SER A 448 -2.52 1.33 -5.57
C SER A 448 -2.12 1.88 -6.95
N ASP A 449 -1.75 3.17 -7.07
CA ASP A 449 -1.64 3.91 -8.34
C ASP A 449 -0.66 3.36 -9.39
N TYR A 450 0.14 2.34 -9.08
CA TYR A 450 0.89 1.60 -10.10
C TYR A 450 0.00 0.74 -11.02
N GLY A 451 -1.19 0.35 -10.56
CA GLY A 451 -2.11 -0.52 -11.29
C GLY A 451 -2.43 -0.01 -12.70
N PRO A 452 -2.94 1.22 -12.89
CA PRO A 452 -3.26 1.76 -14.21
C PRO A 452 -2.07 1.79 -15.17
N PHE A 453 -0.85 2.03 -14.66
CA PHE A 453 0.38 1.92 -15.47
C PHE A 453 0.65 0.47 -15.86
N LEU A 454 0.59 -0.45 -14.90
CA LEU A 454 0.83 -1.88 -15.09
C LEU A 454 -0.16 -2.50 -16.09
N ALA A 455 -1.44 -2.12 -16.08
CA ALA A 455 -2.44 -2.57 -17.06
C ALA A 455 -2.12 -2.16 -18.52
N THR A 456 -1.38 -1.07 -18.73
CA THR A 456 -0.85 -0.71 -20.07
C THR A 456 0.45 -1.44 -20.42
N GLY A 457 0.98 -2.20 -19.46
CA GLY A 457 2.22 -2.93 -19.50
C GLY A 457 3.45 -2.01 -19.46
N ILE A 458 3.33 -0.86 -18.79
CA ILE A 458 4.49 -0.18 -18.23
C ILE A 458 4.95 -1.00 -17.02
N VAL A 459 6.25 -1.25 -16.92
CA VAL A 459 6.83 -1.93 -15.75
C VAL A 459 6.50 -1.14 -14.48
N ALA A 460 6.05 -1.82 -13.45
CA ALA A 460 5.83 -1.23 -12.14
C ALA A 460 6.60 -1.94 -11.03
N SER A 461 6.87 -1.24 -9.93
CA SER A 461 7.34 -1.79 -8.66
C SER A 461 7.10 -0.75 -7.56
N GLY A 462 7.45 -1.06 -6.32
CA GLY A 462 7.21 -0.20 -5.17
C GLY A 462 7.65 -0.82 -3.87
N LEU A 463 7.49 -0.04 -2.80
CA LEU A 463 7.78 -0.41 -1.43
C LEU A 463 6.61 0.02 -0.53
N ASP A 464 6.39 -0.71 0.55
CA ASP A 464 5.37 -0.42 1.57
C ASP A 464 5.83 -0.86 2.97
N ALA A 465 5.20 -0.34 4.02
CA ALA A 465 5.41 -0.76 5.40
C ALA A 465 4.34 -1.73 5.93
N GLY A 466 3.43 -2.20 5.06
CA GLY A 466 2.30 -3.06 5.39
C GLY A 466 1.08 -2.27 5.87
N ALA A 467 -0.10 -2.64 5.39
CA ALA A 467 -1.37 -1.98 5.72
C ALA A 467 -2.22 -2.85 6.67
N ASP A 468 -3.28 -3.46 6.12
CA ASP A 468 -4.31 -4.21 6.83
C ASP A 468 -3.99 -5.71 7.06
N GLY A 469 -2.80 -6.14 6.64
CA GLY A 469 -2.26 -7.49 6.83
C GLY A 469 -1.71 -7.74 8.24
N THR A 470 -1.70 -9.00 8.66
CA THR A 470 -1.26 -9.41 10.00
C THR A 470 0.18 -9.92 9.98
N LYS A 471 1.07 -9.29 10.77
CA LYS A 471 2.44 -9.77 10.95
C LYS A 471 2.45 -11.16 11.59
N THR A 472 3.06 -12.13 10.93
CA THR A 472 3.21 -13.50 11.41
C THR A 472 4.29 -13.62 12.50
N LYS A 473 4.32 -14.76 13.19
CA LYS A 473 5.38 -15.08 14.14
C LYS A 473 6.76 -15.15 13.47
N ASP A 474 6.85 -15.77 12.30
CA ASP A 474 8.14 -16.01 11.63
C ASP A 474 8.74 -14.70 11.11
N GLU A 475 7.91 -13.78 10.60
CA GLU A 475 8.35 -12.42 10.23
C GLU A 475 8.81 -11.62 11.44
N ARG A 476 8.08 -11.68 12.56
CA ARG A 476 8.49 -11.03 13.82
C ARG A 476 9.84 -11.56 14.27
N ASP A 477 10.00 -12.89 14.33
CA ASP A 477 11.23 -13.56 14.75
C ASP A 477 12.40 -13.22 13.82
N TYR A 478 12.18 -13.16 12.49
CA TYR A 478 13.17 -12.74 11.49
C TYR A 478 13.63 -11.29 11.69
N TYR A 479 12.71 -10.36 11.97
CA TYR A 479 13.08 -8.97 12.22
C TYR A 479 13.78 -8.80 13.58
N ASP A 480 13.37 -9.55 14.62
CA ASP A 480 14.09 -9.61 15.90
C ASP A 480 15.51 -10.18 15.77
N GLN A 481 15.75 -11.07 14.78
CA GLN A 481 17.08 -11.57 14.44
C GLN A 481 17.92 -10.53 13.69
N MET A 482 17.34 -9.80 12.72
CA MET A 482 18.05 -8.83 11.87
C MET A 482 18.29 -7.47 12.54
N LEU A 483 17.29 -6.95 13.26
CA LEU A 483 17.28 -5.60 13.85
C LEU A 483 17.60 -5.60 15.35
N GLY A 484 17.63 -6.78 15.98
CA GLY A 484 17.83 -6.97 17.42
C GLY A 484 16.52 -7.26 18.17
N GLN A 485 16.66 -7.92 19.32
CA GLN A 485 15.52 -8.39 20.13
C GLN A 485 14.58 -7.25 20.56
N GLY A 486 13.28 -7.42 20.32
CA GLY A 486 12.25 -6.42 20.60
C GLY A 486 12.11 -5.35 19.50
N LYS A 487 12.64 -5.59 18.30
CA LYS A 487 12.52 -4.69 17.13
C LYS A 487 11.67 -5.28 16.00
N GLY A 488 11.28 -6.55 16.08
CA GLY A 488 10.45 -7.20 15.06
C GLY A 488 8.96 -6.88 15.10
N GLY A 489 8.51 -6.08 16.05
CA GLY A 489 7.09 -5.73 16.21
C GLY A 489 6.31 -6.82 16.96
N ILE A 490 5.02 -6.92 16.66
CA ILE A 490 4.06 -7.77 17.37
C ILE A 490 3.47 -8.80 16.40
N ALA A 491 3.72 -10.07 16.68
CA ALA A 491 3.13 -11.19 15.94
C ALA A 491 1.63 -11.33 16.26
N GLY A 492 0.82 -11.59 15.24
CA GLY A 492 -0.64 -11.68 15.36
C GLY A 492 -1.36 -10.32 15.35
N ALA A 493 -0.62 -9.20 15.24
CA ALA A 493 -1.17 -7.86 15.10
C ALA A 493 -1.09 -7.37 13.65
N ILE A 494 -2.02 -6.49 13.26
CA ILE A 494 -2.03 -5.80 11.96
C ILE A 494 -0.77 -4.92 11.83
N HIS A 495 -0.27 -4.70 10.60
CA HIS A 495 0.88 -3.83 10.33
C HIS A 495 0.58 -2.35 10.65
N ASP A 496 -0.57 -1.86 10.19
CA ASP A 496 -1.12 -0.56 10.55
C ASP A 496 -2.53 -0.68 11.18
N PRO A 497 -2.64 -0.69 12.53
CA PRO A 497 -3.92 -0.68 13.23
C PRO A 497 -4.76 0.60 13.01
N CYS A 498 -4.18 1.67 12.47
CA CYS A 498 -4.84 2.94 12.17
C CYS A 498 -5.14 3.14 10.68
N TYR A 499 -4.86 2.14 9.82
CA TYR A 499 -5.25 2.17 8.40
C TYR A 499 -6.72 2.57 8.24
N HIS A 500 -6.96 3.58 7.39
CA HIS A 500 -8.25 4.22 7.14
C HIS A 500 -9.02 4.74 8.38
N GLN A 501 -8.33 5.22 9.42
CA GLN A 501 -8.96 5.67 10.66
C GLN A 501 -8.50 7.04 11.17
N ALA A 502 -9.28 7.60 12.10
CA ALA A 502 -9.01 8.87 12.77
C ALA A 502 -7.65 8.93 13.50
N CYS A 503 -7.06 7.78 13.85
CA CYS A 503 -5.77 7.72 14.54
C CYS A 503 -4.54 7.72 13.61
N ASP A 504 -4.71 7.66 12.29
CA ASP A 504 -3.58 7.72 11.34
C ASP A 504 -2.96 9.11 11.26
N SER A 505 -2.12 9.38 12.24
CA SER A 505 -1.51 10.65 12.60
C SER A 505 0.02 10.51 12.66
N LEU A 506 0.73 11.59 12.97
CA LEU A 506 2.19 11.53 13.22
C LEU A 506 2.62 10.47 14.25
N ALA A 507 1.75 10.11 15.19
CA ALA A 507 2.03 9.08 16.19
C ALA A 507 2.03 7.65 15.63
N ASN A 508 1.44 7.46 14.44
CA ASN A 508 1.39 6.18 13.73
C ASN A 508 2.72 5.83 13.02
N ILE A 509 3.60 6.83 12.82
CA ILE A 509 4.78 6.70 11.97
C ILE A 509 5.96 6.04 12.69
N ASN A 510 6.39 4.88 12.19
CA ASN A 510 7.64 4.22 12.53
C ASN A 510 8.82 4.85 11.76
N PRO A 511 9.73 5.57 12.43
CA PRO A 511 10.79 6.32 11.76
C PRO A 511 11.85 5.42 11.10
N LEU A 512 12.08 4.21 11.61
CA LEU A 512 13.05 3.28 11.04
C LEU A 512 12.55 2.74 9.69
N ALA A 513 11.29 2.29 9.66
CA ALA A 513 10.65 1.83 8.43
C ALA A 513 10.66 2.94 7.37
N TYR A 514 10.21 4.12 7.77
CA TYR A 514 10.05 5.25 6.87
C TYR A 514 11.36 5.75 6.27
N GLU A 515 12.44 5.80 7.06
CA GLU A 515 13.76 6.15 6.55
C GLU A 515 14.32 5.07 5.63
N LYS A 516 14.22 3.78 5.98
CA LYS A 516 14.82 2.70 5.20
C LYS A 516 14.08 2.39 3.89
N LEU A 517 12.76 2.50 3.87
CA LEU A 517 11.97 2.40 2.63
C LEU A 517 12.28 3.57 1.70
N THR A 518 12.41 4.80 2.23
CA THR A 518 12.80 5.95 1.41
C THR A 518 14.23 5.85 0.88
N GLN A 519 15.17 5.35 1.68
CA GLN A 519 16.53 5.10 1.22
C GLN A 519 16.56 4.05 0.09
N GLY A 520 15.73 3.00 0.17
CA GLY A 520 15.54 2.04 -0.93
C GLY A 520 14.95 2.67 -2.18
N ALA A 521 13.92 3.52 -2.05
CA ALA A 521 13.35 4.29 -3.15
C ALA A 521 14.38 5.19 -3.84
N ALA A 522 15.19 5.90 -3.05
CA ALA A 522 16.29 6.74 -3.54
C ALA A 522 17.39 5.93 -4.25
N TYR A 523 17.76 4.76 -3.70
CA TYR A 523 18.74 3.85 -4.31
C TYR A 523 18.28 3.35 -5.68
N VAL A 524 17.04 2.85 -5.79
CA VAL A 524 16.50 2.35 -7.05
C VAL A 524 16.35 3.48 -8.08
N LEU A 525 15.89 4.67 -7.67
CA LEU A 525 15.83 5.83 -8.56
C LEU A 525 17.21 6.24 -9.09
N GLU A 526 18.26 6.23 -8.25
CA GLU A 526 19.64 6.45 -8.70
C GLU A 526 20.09 5.35 -9.68
N TYR A 527 19.87 4.07 -9.36
CA TYR A 527 20.25 2.96 -10.24
C TYR A 527 19.61 3.09 -11.63
N LEU A 528 18.29 3.32 -11.71
CA LEU A 528 17.59 3.46 -12.98
C LEU A 528 18.00 4.74 -13.72
N GLY A 529 18.15 5.86 -13.00
CA GLY A 529 18.61 7.15 -13.54
C GLY A 529 20.01 7.11 -14.15
N ARG A 530 20.88 6.22 -13.64
CA ARG A 530 22.25 5.97 -14.11
C ARG A 530 22.38 4.82 -15.11
N HIS A 531 21.36 3.98 -15.27
CA HIS A 531 21.46 2.77 -16.08
C HIS A 531 21.78 3.09 -17.56
N SER A 532 22.73 2.39 -18.17
CA SER A 532 23.24 2.72 -19.52
C SER A 532 22.18 2.57 -20.62
N ASP A 533 21.39 1.49 -20.56
CA ASP A 533 20.22 1.24 -21.39
C ASP A 533 19.07 0.71 -20.53
N LEU A 534 18.28 1.62 -19.98
CA LEU A 534 17.17 1.30 -19.08
C LEU A 534 16.02 0.57 -19.82
N ARG A 535 15.76 0.89 -21.09
CA ARG A 535 14.67 0.26 -21.84
C ARG A 535 14.95 -1.22 -22.10
N SER A 536 16.17 -1.60 -22.49
CA SER A 536 16.54 -3.02 -22.64
C SER A 536 16.66 -3.76 -21.30
N TYR A 537 16.96 -3.04 -20.21
CA TYR A 537 16.95 -3.62 -18.86
C TYR A 537 15.53 -3.94 -18.38
N LEU A 538 14.56 -3.05 -18.61
CA LEU A 538 13.17 -3.25 -18.19
C LEU A 538 12.40 -4.20 -19.12
N TYR A 539 12.70 -4.19 -20.43
CA TYR A 539 11.98 -4.94 -21.47
C TYR A 539 12.90 -5.87 -22.28
N PRO A 540 13.46 -6.94 -21.67
CA PRO A 540 14.35 -7.87 -22.36
C PRO A 540 13.64 -8.63 -23.49
N GLN A 541 14.07 -8.43 -24.74
CA GLN A 541 13.38 -8.93 -25.96
C GLN A 541 13.26 -10.46 -26.08
N ALA A 542 13.89 -11.25 -25.20
CA ALA A 542 13.92 -12.70 -25.29
C ALA A 542 12.60 -13.40 -24.93
N GLN A 543 11.70 -12.78 -24.14
CA GLN A 543 10.46 -13.41 -23.68
C GLN A 543 9.19 -12.96 -24.43
N ILE A 544 9.19 -11.78 -25.05
CA ILE A 544 8.00 -11.17 -25.67
C ILE A 544 7.37 -12.10 -26.73
N ARG A 545 8.20 -12.73 -27.61
CA ARG A 545 7.71 -13.58 -28.72
C ARG A 545 7.13 -14.93 -28.32
N GLN A 546 7.31 -15.41 -27.10
CA GLN A 546 6.62 -16.61 -26.60
C GLN A 546 5.26 -16.26 -25.97
N LEU A 547 5.15 -15.09 -25.35
CA LEU A 547 3.96 -14.67 -24.62
C LEU A 547 2.88 -14.07 -25.53
N GLU A 548 3.27 -13.44 -26.65
CA GLU A 548 2.34 -12.96 -27.70
C GLU A 548 1.54 -14.08 -28.40
N LYS A 549 1.87 -15.36 -28.19
CA LYS A 549 1.12 -16.49 -28.76
C LYS A 549 -0.11 -16.90 -27.94
N LEU A 550 -0.40 -16.24 -26.81
CA LEU A 550 -1.56 -16.52 -25.98
C LEU A 550 -2.61 -15.39 -26.08
N SER A 551 -3.62 -15.66 -26.91
CA SER A 551 -4.92 -14.98 -27.00
C SER A 551 -4.98 -13.60 -27.69
N PRO A 552 -6.00 -13.32 -28.54
CA PRO A 552 -6.34 -11.96 -28.92
C PRO A 552 -6.86 -11.19 -27.70
N TYR A 553 -6.20 -10.08 -27.36
CA TYR A 553 -6.55 -9.24 -26.22
C TYR A 553 -8.00 -8.74 -26.30
N LYS A 554 -8.88 -9.35 -25.49
CA LYS A 554 -10.10 -8.69 -25.00
C LYS A 554 -9.71 -7.62 -23.98
N SER A 555 -10.65 -6.72 -23.68
CA SER A 555 -10.49 -5.66 -22.68
C SER A 555 -9.85 -6.18 -21.38
N ILE A 556 -8.66 -5.67 -21.04
CA ILE A 556 -7.95 -6.00 -19.81
C ILE A 556 -8.78 -5.43 -18.62
N PRO A 557 -9.05 -6.22 -17.57
CA PRO A 557 -9.67 -5.69 -16.36
C PRO A 557 -8.84 -4.56 -15.76
N LYS A 558 -9.49 -3.49 -15.31
CA LYS A 558 -8.83 -2.38 -14.61
C LYS A 558 -8.33 -2.87 -13.24
N TYR A 559 -7.14 -2.41 -12.86
CA TYR A 559 -6.70 -2.52 -11.47
C TYR A 559 -7.49 -1.55 -10.59
N ASN A 560 -7.77 -1.97 -9.36
CA ASN A 560 -8.70 -1.28 -8.49
C ASN A 560 -8.24 -1.40 -7.03
N ALA A 561 -7.90 -0.26 -6.40
CA ALA A 561 -7.39 -0.19 -5.04
C ALA A 561 -8.38 -0.64 -3.96
N GLN A 562 -9.68 -0.67 -4.28
CA GLN A 562 -10.74 -0.73 -3.27
C GLN A 562 -10.96 -2.10 -2.61
N ARG A 563 -9.93 -2.94 -2.53
CA ARG A 563 -10.05 -4.30 -2.02
C ARG A 563 -10.55 -4.37 -0.57
N GLU A 564 -10.12 -3.50 0.35
CA GLU A 564 -10.53 -3.56 1.78
C GLU A 564 -10.76 -2.17 2.43
N PHE A 565 -11.68 -1.36 1.89
CA PHE A 565 -11.81 0.06 2.29
C PHE A 565 -12.14 0.38 3.76
N PHE A 566 -12.80 -0.50 4.53
CA PHE A 566 -13.20 -0.18 5.92
C PHE A 566 -13.28 -1.41 6.84
N LYS A 567 -12.13 -1.93 7.29
CA LYS A 567 -12.07 -2.69 8.56
C LYS A 567 -12.32 -1.71 9.72
N LYS A 568 -13.58 -1.51 10.10
CA LYS A 568 -13.93 -0.52 11.12
C LYS A 568 -13.48 -0.97 12.51
N THR A 569 -12.79 -0.08 13.22
CA THR A 569 -12.45 -0.23 14.64
C THR A 569 -13.63 0.00 15.57
N ASP A 570 -13.49 -0.54 16.79
CA ASP A 570 -14.39 -0.35 17.90
C ASP A 570 -14.51 1.14 18.31
N LEU A 571 -15.76 1.56 18.56
CA LEU A 571 -16.15 2.76 19.30
C LEU A 571 -17.08 2.33 20.43
#